data_AF-A0A9E1S1A4-F1
#
_entry.id   AF-A0A9E1S1A4-F1
#
_cell.length_a   1.000
_cell.length_b   1.000
_cell.length_c   1.000
_cell.angle_alpha   90.00
_cell.angle_beta   90.00
_cell.angle_gamma   90.00
#
_symmetry.space_group_name_H-M   'P 1'
#
loop_
_entity.id
_entity.type
_entity.pdbx_description
1 polymer ?
#
loop_
_entity_poly.entity_id
_entity_poly.type
_entity_poly.pdbx_seq_one_letter_code
_entity_poly.pdbx_strand_id
1 'polypeptide(L)'
;MPLQIAIHDKAYAWLEPLDEASVTHHTASQKAAQVLGGVVFMVSVLLAVLALFLFFMTSLGDLLLIETWFEASWRTEVLYVSILGFCYLFAHQKIIASNVAHMPKQKDDFVIGEPVALTEEAINMADLFIDESRTSVETAHFLARKFGHAQVDPLHLFVGALESAQASIALGRLGIKFDVLKDPISRRLQGRQLGDTTV
;
A
#
# COMPACT_ATOMS: atom_id res chain seq x y z
N MET A 1 7.80 -21.98 -13.87
CA MET A 1 6.52 -21.51 -14.45
C MET A 1 5.72 -20.94 -13.30
N PRO A 2 5.10 -19.75 -13.45
CA PRO A 2 4.29 -19.18 -12.39
C PRO A 2 3.15 -20.13 -12.03
N LEU A 3 2.95 -20.34 -10.73
CA LEU A 3 1.88 -21.14 -10.18
C LEU A 3 0.76 -20.23 -9.70
N GLN A 4 -0.47 -20.70 -9.81
CA GLN A 4 -1.64 -20.05 -9.22
C GLN A 4 -2.29 -20.95 -8.19
N ILE A 5 -2.94 -20.34 -7.21
CA ILE A 5 -3.74 -21.04 -6.20
C ILE A 5 -5.20 -20.71 -6.48
N ALA A 6 -6.01 -21.74 -6.68
CA ALA A 6 -7.46 -21.59 -6.77
C ALA A 6 -8.04 -21.43 -5.36
N ILE A 7 -8.71 -20.30 -5.11
CA ILE A 7 -9.47 -20.04 -3.89
C ILE A 7 -10.91 -19.78 -4.32
N HIS A 8 -11.80 -20.74 -4.05
CA HIS A 8 -13.14 -20.81 -4.63
C HIS A 8 -13.09 -20.86 -6.17
N ASP A 9 -13.90 -20.06 -6.85
CA ASP A 9 -13.99 -19.99 -8.31
C ASP A 9 -12.99 -18.99 -8.92
N LYS A 10 -11.99 -18.55 -8.15
CA LYS A 10 -11.03 -17.52 -8.55
C LYS A 10 -9.61 -18.04 -8.42
N ALA A 11 -8.83 -17.84 -9.47
CA ALA A 11 -7.40 -18.10 -9.45
C ALA A 11 -6.66 -16.87 -8.92
N TYR A 12 -5.68 -17.09 -8.06
CA TYR A 12 -4.83 -16.06 -7.49
C TYR A 12 -3.36 -16.39 -7.79
N ALA A 13 -2.63 -15.42 -8.32
CA ALA A 13 -1.20 -15.56 -8.59
C ALA A 13 -0.50 -14.23 -8.35
N TRP A 14 0.78 -14.28 -8.02
CA TRP A 14 1.62 -13.08 -8.05
C TRP A 14 1.97 -12.80 -9.52
N LEU A 15 1.30 -11.82 -10.13
CA LEU A 15 1.46 -11.54 -11.56
C LEU A 15 2.54 -10.51 -11.86
N GLU A 16 2.90 -9.71 -10.87
CA GLU A 16 3.89 -8.67 -11.03
C GLU A 16 5.32 -9.24 -10.98
N PRO A 17 6.20 -8.87 -11.91
CA PRO A 17 7.58 -9.30 -11.82
C PRO A 17 8.26 -8.67 -10.61
N LEU A 18 8.96 -9.48 -9.80
CA LEU A 18 9.75 -8.99 -8.67
C LEU A 18 11.14 -8.49 -9.12
N ASP A 19 11.22 -7.80 -10.26
CA ASP A 19 12.48 -7.20 -10.69
C ASP A 19 12.71 -5.82 -10.06
N GLU A 20 13.95 -5.34 -10.12
CA GLU A 20 14.34 -4.06 -9.53
C GLU A 20 13.62 -2.88 -10.18
N ALA A 21 13.28 -2.97 -11.48
CA ALA A 21 12.57 -1.92 -12.19
C ALA A 21 11.12 -1.81 -11.69
N SER A 22 10.46 -2.94 -11.43
CA SER A 22 9.09 -3.05 -10.96
C SER A 22 8.96 -2.60 -9.51
N VAL A 23 9.89 -3.01 -8.65
CA VAL A 23 9.99 -2.52 -7.27
C VAL A 23 10.23 -1.01 -7.23
N THR A 24 11.14 -0.52 -8.08
CA THR A 24 11.42 0.93 -8.18
C THR A 24 10.22 1.70 -8.70
N HIS A 25 9.54 1.18 -9.72
CA HIS A 25 8.33 1.77 -10.28
C HIS A 25 7.21 1.84 -9.24
N HIS A 26 6.97 0.76 -8.50
CA HIS A 26 5.99 0.73 -7.42
C HIS A 26 6.31 1.77 -6.35
N THR A 27 7.54 1.76 -5.81
CA THR A 27 8.00 2.73 -4.80
C THR A 27 7.89 4.17 -5.30
N ALA A 28 8.26 4.42 -6.56
CA ALA A 28 8.16 5.74 -7.18
C ALA A 28 6.71 6.19 -7.35
N SER A 29 5.81 5.30 -7.77
CA SER A 29 4.38 5.58 -7.95
C SER A 29 3.70 5.93 -6.62
N GLN A 30 3.99 5.18 -5.55
CA GLN A 30 3.49 5.48 -4.20
C GLN A 30 4.02 6.81 -3.68
N LYS A 31 5.33 7.05 -3.79
CA LYS A 31 5.93 8.34 -3.38
C LYS A 31 5.36 9.50 -4.18
N ALA A 32 5.17 9.35 -5.49
CA ALA A 32 4.57 10.36 -6.33
C ALA A 32 3.12 10.66 -5.91
N ALA A 33 2.31 9.62 -5.64
CA ALA A 33 0.95 9.78 -5.14
C ALA A 33 0.91 10.48 -3.78
N GLN A 34 1.79 10.11 -2.85
CA GLN A 34 1.90 10.75 -1.53
C GLN A 34 2.32 12.23 -1.63
N VAL A 35 3.33 12.53 -2.46
CA VAL A 35 3.80 13.91 -2.69
C VAL A 35 2.70 14.74 -3.34
N LEU A 36 2.06 14.23 -4.40
CA LEU A 36 0.99 14.93 -5.08
C LEU A 36 -0.20 15.19 -4.15
N GLY A 37 -0.64 14.16 -3.40
CA GLY A 37 -1.69 14.29 -2.40
C GLY A 37 -1.33 15.31 -1.30
N GLY A 38 -0.08 15.30 -0.85
CA GLY A 38 0.43 16.28 0.13
C GLY A 38 0.46 17.72 -0.40
N VAL A 39 0.86 17.92 -1.66
CA VAL A 39 0.83 19.23 -2.32
C VAL A 39 -0.60 19.73 -2.47
N VAL A 40 -1.52 18.90 -2.97
CA VAL A 40 -2.93 19.28 -3.12
C VAL A 40 -3.56 19.58 -1.77
N PHE A 41 -3.25 18.81 -0.72
CA PHE A 41 -3.67 19.09 0.65
C PHE A 41 -3.16 20.44 1.14
N MET A 42 -1.86 20.71 1.01
CA MET A 42 -1.26 21.98 1.44
C MET A 42 -1.91 23.17 0.73
N VAL A 43 -2.06 23.10 -0.60
CA VAL A 43 -2.70 24.17 -1.40
C VAL A 43 -4.15 24.37 -0.97
N SER A 44 -4.92 23.29 -0.78
CA SER A 44 -6.32 23.36 -0.36
C SER A 44 -6.48 24.01 1.02
N VAL A 45 -5.60 23.66 1.97
CA VAL A 45 -5.57 24.26 3.32
C VAL A 45 -5.20 25.74 3.24
N LEU A 46 -4.18 26.12 2.47
CA LEU A 46 -3.78 27.52 2.31
C LEU A 46 -4.91 28.36 1.70
N LEU A 47 -5.60 27.84 0.69
CA LEU A 47 -6.76 28.52 0.09
C LEU A 47 -7.93 28.64 1.05
N ALA A 48 -8.20 27.63 1.87
CA ALA A 48 -9.25 27.71 2.89
C ALA A 48 -8.92 28.72 3.99
N VAL A 49 -7.68 28.74 4.47
CA VAL A 49 -7.22 29.76 5.45
C VAL A 49 -7.30 31.15 4.85
N LEU A 50 -6.88 31.32 3.59
CA LEU A 50 -7.03 32.58 2.87
C LEU A 50 -8.51 32.97 2.78
N ALA A 51 -9.40 32.10 2.29
CA ALA A 51 -10.83 32.36 2.22
C ALA A 51 -11.39 32.83 3.57
N LEU A 52 -11.12 32.10 4.65
CA LEU A 52 -11.56 32.47 6.01
C LEU A 52 -11.02 33.83 6.45
N PHE A 53 -9.76 34.15 6.15
CA PHE A 53 -9.18 35.46 6.43
C PHE A 53 -9.91 36.58 5.67
N LEU A 54 -10.28 36.36 4.42
CA LEU A 54 -11.01 37.34 3.62
C LEU A 54 -12.42 37.62 4.14
N PHE A 55 -13.12 36.57 4.58
CA PHE A 55 -14.41 36.70 5.25
C PHE A 55 -14.28 37.38 6.61
N PHE A 56 -13.21 37.08 7.36
CA PHE A 56 -12.93 37.76 8.62
C PHE A 56 -12.71 39.26 8.46
N MET A 57 -11.99 39.69 7.42
CA MET A 57 -11.73 41.11 7.15
C MET A 57 -12.96 41.90 6.68
N THR A 58 -14.03 41.24 6.27
CA THR A 58 -15.25 41.88 5.74
C THR A 58 -16.42 41.70 6.69
N SER A 59 -16.91 40.48 6.82
CA SER A 59 -17.90 40.06 7.81
C SER A 59 -18.00 38.54 7.78
N LEU A 60 -17.75 37.88 8.91
CA LEU A 60 -17.94 36.43 9.03
C LEU A 60 -19.43 36.03 8.88
N GLY A 61 -20.35 36.96 9.14
CA GLY A 61 -21.79 36.73 8.99
C GLY A 61 -22.20 36.48 7.54
N ASP A 62 -21.43 37.01 6.58
CA ASP A 62 -21.71 36.90 5.15
C ASP A 62 -21.62 35.44 4.67
N LEU A 63 -20.81 34.60 5.33
CA LEU A 63 -20.74 33.15 5.02
C LEU A 63 -22.08 32.43 5.18
N LEU A 64 -22.95 32.93 6.07
CA LEU A 64 -24.26 32.34 6.35
C LEU A 64 -25.36 32.90 5.43
N LEU A 65 -25.08 33.96 4.67
CA LEU A 65 -26.03 34.58 3.75
C LEU A 65 -26.02 33.86 2.41
N ILE A 66 -27.20 33.50 1.91
CA ILE A 66 -27.33 32.77 0.64
C ILE A 66 -26.85 33.61 -0.54
N GLU A 67 -27.04 34.93 -0.48
CA GLU A 67 -26.65 35.89 -1.51
C GLU A 67 -25.14 35.84 -1.79
N THR A 68 -24.34 35.69 -0.74
CA THR A 68 -22.89 35.61 -0.83
C THR A 68 -22.43 34.40 -1.63
N TRP A 69 -23.13 33.26 -1.57
CA TRP A 69 -22.78 32.08 -2.36
C TRP A 69 -23.00 32.30 -3.87
N PHE A 70 -23.90 33.20 -4.26
CA PHE A 70 -24.17 33.50 -5.67
C PHE A 70 -23.47 34.78 -6.16
N GLU A 71 -22.79 35.51 -5.28
CA GLU A 71 -22.04 36.70 -5.65
C GLU A 71 -20.72 36.32 -6.34
N ALA A 72 -20.50 36.88 -7.53
CA ALA A 72 -19.24 36.78 -8.25
C ALA A 72 -18.18 37.66 -7.57
N SER A 73 -17.54 37.12 -6.54
CA SER A 73 -16.48 37.79 -5.80
C SER A 73 -15.26 36.88 -5.71
N TRP A 74 -14.07 37.48 -5.72
CA TRP A 74 -12.83 36.72 -5.54
C TRP A 74 -12.80 35.93 -4.21
N ARG A 75 -13.46 36.42 -3.16
CA ARG A 75 -13.55 35.74 -1.85
C ARG A 75 -14.31 34.41 -1.96
N THR A 76 -15.44 34.44 -2.68
CA THR A 76 -16.30 33.27 -2.91
C THR A 76 -15.64 32.30 -3.90
N GLU A 77 -14.92 32.80 -4.91
CA GLU A 77 -14.08 31.97 -5.78
C GLU A 77 -12.99 31.21 -5.03
N VAL A 78 -12.20 31.88 -4.16
CA VAL A 78 -11.16 31.22 -3.35
C VAL A 78 -11.78 30.15 -2.43
N LEU A 79 -12.93 30.47 -1.80
CA LEU A 79 -13.67 29.50 -0.99
C LEU A 79 -14.08 28.27 -1.82
N TYR A 80 -14.65 28.47 -3.01
CA TYR A 80 -15.05 27.36 -3.89
C TYR A 80 -13.89 26.49 -4.34
N VAL A 81 -12.77 27.09 -4.75
CA VAL A 81 -11.57 26.32 -5.12
C VAL A 81 -11.07 25.51 -3.92
N SER A 82 -11.09 26.08 -2.71
CA SER A 82 -10.70 25.35 -1.51
C SER A 82 -11.62 24.16 -1.22
N ILE A 83 -12.94 24.33 -1.32
CA ILE A 83 -13.94 23.27 -1.13
C ILE A 83 -13.75 22.16 -2.18
N LEU A 84 -13.59 22.53 -3.46
CA LEU A 84 -13.31 21.57 -4.53
C LEU A 84 -12.02 20.78 -4.28
N GLY A 85 -10.97 21.45 -3.78
CA GLY A 85 -9.73 20.79 -3.36
C GLY A 85 -9.96 19.74 -2.28
N PHE A 86 -10.74 20.06 -1.25
CA PHE A 86 -11.11 19.08 -0.21
C PHE A 86 -11.99 17.95 -0.74
N CYS A 87 -12.96 18.24 -1.61
CA CYS A 87 -13.77 17.21 -2.26
C CYS A 87 -12.91 16.25 -3.10
N TYR A 88 -11.94 16.78 -3.85
CA TYR A 88 -10.99 15.97 -4.60
C TYR A 88 -10.15 15.09 -3.67
N LEU A 89 -9.59 15.65 -2.59
CA LEU A 89 -8.80 14.90 -1.61
C LEU A 89 -9.61 13.77 -0.97
N PHE A 90 -10.86 14.06 -0.59
CA PHE A 90 -11.76 13.06 -0.04
C PHE A 90 -12.06 11.95 -1.05
N ALA A 91 -12.37 12.30 -2.30
CA ALA A 91 -12.60 11.33 -3.36
C ALA A 91 -11.35 10.48 -3.64
N HIS A 92 -10.18 11.10 -3.67
CA HIS A 92 -8.90 10.42 -3.86
C HIS A 92 -8.60 9.44 -2.73
N GLN A 93 -8.77 9.87 -1.47
CA GLN A 93 -8.61 8.99 -0.31
C GLN A 93 -9.60 7.83 -0.33
N LYS A 94 -10.85 8.08 -0.75
CA LYS A 94 -11.85 7.02 -0.89
C LYS A 94 -11.46 6.01 -1.96
N ILE A 95 -10.92 6.45 -3.10
CA ILE A 95 -10.41 5.55 -4.15
C ILE A 95 -9.24 4.71 -3.63
N ILE A 96 -8.28 5.32 -2.95
CA ILE A 96 -7.16 4.58 -2.33
C ILE A 96 -7.71 3.53 -1.35
N ALA A 97 -8.66 3.91 -0.49
CA ALA A 97 -9.26 3.00 0.48
C ALA A 97 -10.08 1.87 -0.18
N SER A 98 -10.79 2.15 -1.28
CA SER A 98 -11.57 1.13 -1.99
C SER A 98 -10.73 0.18 -2.82
N ASN A 99 -9.53 0.62 -3.23
CA ASN A 99 -8.59 -0.20 -4.00
C ASN A 99 -7.83 -1.21 -3.12
N VAL A 100 -8.02 -1.19 -1.80
CA VAL A 100 -7.57 -2.28 -0.94
C VAL A 100 -8.42 -3.51 -1.27
N ALA A 101 -7.89 -4.39 -2.12
CA ALA A 101 -8.64 -5.56 -2.53
C ALA A 101 -8.84 -6.47 -1.30
N HIS A 102 -10.10 -6.83 -1.05
CA HIS A 102 -10.45 -7.59 0.14
C HIS A 102 -10.24 -9.07 -0.13
N MET A 103 -9.45 -9.74 0.72
CA MET A 103 -9.36 -11.19 0.70
C MET A 103 -10.76 -11.78 0.95
N PRO A 104 -11.20 -12.79 0.17
CA PRO A 104 -12.50 -13.41 0.40
C PRO A 104 -12.59 -13.92 1.84
N LYS A 105 -13.73 -13.65 2.50
CA LYS A 105 -13.96 -14.12 3.86
C LYS A 105 -13.94 -15.66 3.88
N GLN A 106 -13.13 -16.22 4.78
CA GLN A 106 -13.07 -17.67 4.98
C GLN A 106 -14.46 -18.20 5.35
N LYS A 107 -14.98 -19.16 4.57
CA LYS A 107 -16.15 -19.97 4.93
C LYS A 107 -15.67 -21.24 5.64
N ASP A 108 -16.52 -21.85 6.46
CA ASP A 108 -16.15 -23.01 7.30
C ASP A 108 -15.60 -24.21 6.49
N ASP A 109 -16.01 -24.36 5.22
CA ASP A 109 -15.55 -25.42 4.29
C ASP A 109 -14.34 -24.98 3.42
N PHE A 110 -13.40 -24.23 4.00
CA PHE A 110 -12.25 -23.72 3.25
C PHE A 110 -11.25 -24.84 2.92
N VAL A 111 -11.15 -25.17 1.64
CA VAL A 111 -10.11 -26.06 1.09
C VAL A 111 -9.16 -25.23 0.23
N ILE A 112 -7.88 -25.23 0.58
CA ILE A 112 -6.83 -24.64 -0.27
C ILE A 112 -6.62 -25.59 -1.45
N GLY A 113 -6.87 -25.11 -2.67
CA GLY A 113 -6.60 -25.87 -3.88
C GLY A 113 -5.11 -26.14 -4.07
N GLU A 114 -4.76 -27.24 -4.73
CA GLU A 114 -3.38 -27.50 -5.12
C GLU A 114 -2.89 -26.42 -6.11
N PRO A 115 -1.60 -26.06 -6.10
CA PRO A 115 -1.04 -25.14 -7.08
C PRO A 115 -1.25 -25.65 -8.51
N VAL A 116 -1.93 -24.86 -9.35
CA VAL A 116 -2.18 -25.18 -10.76
C VAL A 116 -1.33 -24.27 -11.64
N ALA A 117 -1.13 -24.65 -12.90
CA ALA A 117 -0.53 -23.77 -13.89
C ALA A 117 -1.34 -22.46 -14.05
N LEU A 118 -0.62 -21.36 -14.28
CA LEU A 118 -1.23 -20.04 -14.45
C LEU A 118 -2.23 -20.00 -15.61
N THR A 119 -3.43 -19.47 -15.35
CA THR A 119 -4.47 -19.15 -16.32
C THR A 119 -4.52 -17.64 -16.56
N GLU A 120 -4.97 -17.20 -17.75
CA GLU A 120 -5.05 -15.77 -18.10
C GLU A 120 -6.00 -14.96 -17.20
N GLU A 121 -6.94 -15.62 -16.52
CA GLU A 121 -7.94 -14.97 -15.64
C GLU A 121 -7.52 -14.88 -14.16
N ALA A 122 -6.23 -15.08 -13.85
CA ALA A 122 -5.75 -14.99 -12.48
C ALA A 122 -5.84 -13.55 -11.93
N ILE A 123 -6.27 -13.43 -10.67
CA ILE A 123 -6.25 -12.18 -9.92
C ILE A 123 -4.84 -11.98 -9.37
N ASN A 124 -4.28 -10.79 -9.61
CA ASN A 124 -2.99 -10.41 -9.07
C ASN A 124 -3.05 -10.34 -7.54
N MET A 125 -2.30 -11.21 -6.86
CA MET A 125 -2.22 -11.21 -5.41
C MET A 125 -1.58 -9.94 -4.85
N ALA A 126 -0.70 -9.27 -5.59
CA ALA A 126 -0.04 -8.06 -5.12
C ALA A 126 -1.05 -6.93 -4.82
N ASP A 127 -2.20 -6.90 -5.51
CA ASP A 127 -3.27 -5.91 -5.31
C ASP A 127 -4.07 -6.15 -4.01
N LEU A 128 -4.01 -7.37 -3.46
CA LEU A 128 -4.65 -7.74 -2.19
C LEU A 128 -3.80 -7.37 -0.98
N PHE A 129 -2.51 -7.09 -1.19
CA PHE A 129 -1.57 -6.83 -0.12
C PHE A 129 -1.60 -5.35 0.23
N ILE A 130 -1.59 -5.04 1.53
CA ILE A 130 -1.27 -3.69 1.98
C ILE A 130 0.20 -3.39 1.66
N ASP A 131 0.54 -2.11 1.49
CA ASP A 131 1.87 -1.66 1.11
C ASP A 131 2.99 -2.27 1.99
N GLU A 132 2.76 -2.39 3.31
CA GLU A 132 3.72 -2.99 4.24
C GLU A 132 3.96 -4.47 3.93
N SER A 133 2.91 -5.25 3.68
CA SER A 133 3.01 -6.67 3.34
C SER A 133 3.68 -6.88 1.98
N ARG A 134 3.37 -6.02 1.02
CA ARG A 134 4.02 -6.03 -0.30
C ARG A 134 5.51 -5.74 -0.18
N THR A 135 5.88 -4.71 0.58
CA THR A 135 7.27 -4.38 0.89
C THR A 135 8.01 -5.58 1.50
N SER A 136 7.36 -6.34 2.40
CA SER A 136 7.95 -7.56 2.96
C SER A 136 8.26 -8.64 1.91
N VAL A 137 7.42 -8.80 0.87
CA VAL A 137 7.69 -9.72 -0.25
C VAL A 137 8.86 -9.23 -1.10
N GLU A 138 8.90 -7.92 -1.39
CA GLU A 138 10.00 -7.30 -2.13
C GLU A 138 11.34 -7.43 -1.37
N THR A 139 11.34 -7.21 -0.05
CA THR A 139 12.49 -7.45 0.83
C THR A 139 12.90 -8.91 0.81
N ALA A 140 11.95 -9.85 0.88
CA ALA A 140 12.25 -11.28 0.82
C ALA A 140 12.96 -11.65 -0.49
N HIS A 141 12.48 -11.13 -1.61
CA HIS A 141 13.13 -11.32 -2.91
C HIS A 141 14.53 -10.68 -2.96
N PHE A 142 14.68 -9.45 -2.45
CA PHE A 142 15.98 -8.80 -2.33
C PHE A 142 16.97 -9.62 -1.49
N LEU A 143 16.52 -10.18 -0.37
CA LEU A 143 17.33 -11.06 0.48
C LEU A 143 17.75 -12.33 -0.27
N ALA A 144 16.82 -13.00 -0.94
CA ALA A 144 17.12 -14.19 -1.73
C ALA A 144 18.20 -13.89 -2.79
N ARG A 145 18.08 -12.78 -3.52
CA ARG A 145 19.10 -12.31 -4.48
C ARG A 145 20.43 -12.00 -3.82
N LYS A 146 20.42 -11.29 -2.68
CA LYS A 146 21.62 -10.89 -1.95
C LYS A 146 22.43 -12.09 -1.46
N PHE A 147 21.76 -13.17 -1.05
CA PHE A 147 22.42 -14.43 -0.66
C PHE A 147 22.67 -15.39 -1.83
N GLY A 148 22.26 -15.03 -3.05
CA GLY A 148 22.43 -15.85 -4.24
C GLY A 148 21.60 -17.13 -4.21
N HIS A 149 20.43 -17.11 -3.56
CA HIS A 149 19.54 -18.26 -3.48
C HIS A 149 18.66 -18.39 -4.73
N ALA A 150 18.47 -19.62 -5.20
CA ALA A 150 17.74 -19.92 -6.42
C ALA A 150 16.23 -19.61 -6.36
N GLN A 151 15.66 -19.50 -5.15
CA GLN A 151 14.23 -19.27 -4.95
C GLN A 151 13.93 -18.47 -3.68
N VAL A 152 12.79 -17.77 -3.68
CA VAL A 152 12.27 -17.09 -2.49
C VAL A 152 11.61 -18.09 -1.54
N ASP A 153 12.42 -18.69 -0.67
CA ASP A 153 11.90 -19.59 0.38
C ASP A 153 11.02 -18.88 1.44
N PRO A 154 10.14 -19.61 2.16
CA PRO A 154 9.37 -19.09 3.29
C PRO A 154 10.22 -18.40 4.37
N LEU A 155 11.49 -18.78 4.50
CA LEU A 155 12.41 -18.13 5.43
C LEU A 155 12.72 -16.68 5.02
N HIS A 156 12.82 -16.38 3.73
CA HIS A 156 12.98 -15.00 3.25
C HIS A 156 11.73 -14.19 3.51
N LEU A 157 10.55 -14.75 3.23
CA LEU A 157 9.26 -14.11 3.52
C LEU A 157 9.12 -13.82 5.02
N PHE A 158 9.53 -14.77 5.87
CA PHE A 158 9.55 -14.57 7.31
C PHE A 158 10.47 -13.41 7.70
N VAL A 159 11.71 -13.37 7.20
CA VAL A 159 12.65 -12.27 7.50
C VAL A 159 12.15 -10.93 6.98
N GLY A 160 11.63 -10.88 5.74
CA GLY A 160 11.03 -9.67 5.18
C GLY A 160 9.81 -9.20 5.98
N ALA A 161 9.02 -10.12 6.53
CA ALA A 161 7.92 -9.79 7.43
C ALA A 161 8.41 -9.29 8.79
N LEU A 162 9.54 -9.77 9.32
CA LEU A 162 10.09 -9.30 10.60
C LEU A 162 10.50 -7.82 10.58
N GLU A 163 10.79 -7.27 9.40
CA GLU A 163 11.08 -5.84 9.24
C GLU A 163 9.84 -4.96 9.41
N SER A 164 8.64 -5.53 9.33
CA SER A 164 7.38 -4.83 9.57
C SER A 164 7.21 -4.44 11.04
N ALA A 165 6.61 -3.27 11.28
CA ALA A 165 6.33 -2.82 12.65
C ALA A 165 5.33 -3.75 13.33
N GLN A 166 4.36 -4.26 12.57
CA GLN A 166 3.33 -5.19 13.04
C GLN A 166 3.92 -6.52 13.52
N ALA A 167 4.88 -7.10 12.78
CA ALA A 167 5.54 -8.34 13.20
C ALA A 167 6.38 -8.13 14.47
N SER A 168 7.09 -7.01 14.56
CA SER A 168 7.85 -6.65 15.76
C SER A 168 6.95 -6.54 17.00
N ILE A 169 5.77 -5.92 16.86
CA ILE A 169 4.77 -5.83 17.93
C ILE A 169 4.24 -7.22 18.29
N ALA A 170 3.91 -8.06 17.29
CA ALA A 170 3.41 -9.41 17.52
C ALA A 170 4.42 -10.28 18.28
N LEU A 171 5.69 -10.28 17.88
CA LEU A 171 6.76 -10.99 18.57
C LEU A 171 6.99 -10.44 19.99
N GLY A 172 6.97 -9.12 20.15
CA GLY A 172 7.08 -8.48 21.47
C GLY A 172 5.99 -8.94 22.43
N ARG A 173 4.75 -9.08 21.95
CA ARG A 173 3.63 -9.63 22.74
C ARG A 173 3.80 -11.10 23.10
N LEU A 174 4.50 -11.87 22.26
CA LEU A 174 4.86 -13.26 22.54
C LEU A 174 6.11 -13.39 23.42
N GLY A 175 6.73 -12.27 23.82
CA GLY A 175 7.97 -12.28 24.60
C GLY A 175 9.21 -12.73 23.81
N ILE A 176 9.11 -12.74 22.47
CA ILE A 176 10.20 -13.18 21.59
C ILE A 176 11.03 -11.95 21.19
N LYS A 177 12.31 -11.93 21.60
CA LYS A 177 13.25 -10.89 21.18
C LYS A 177 13.87 -11.23 19.84
N PHE A 178 13.96 -10.25 18.95
CA PHE A 178 14.55 -10.42 17.62
C PHE A 178 15.98 -10.98 17.66
N ASP A 179 16.79 -10.56 18.64
CA ASP A 179 18.18 -11.03 18.78
C ASP A 179 18.29 -12.55 18.94
N VAL A 180 17.30 -13.20 19.54
CA VAL A 180 17.27 -14.66 19.73
C VAL A 180 17.04 -15.40 18.41
N LEU A 181 16.39 -14.75 17.44
CA LEU A 181 16.05 -15.33 16.14
C LEU A 181 17.17 -15.17 15.11
N LYS A 182 18.08 -14.20 15.27
CA LYS A 182 19.15 -13.89 14.31
C LYS A 182 20.03 -15.09 13.98
N ASP A 183 20.60 -15.74 15.00
CA ASP A 183 21.54 -16.84 14.79
C ASP A 183 20.89 -18.09 14.16
N PRO A 184 19.71 -18.55 14.61
CA PRO A 184 18.97 -19.62 13.93
C PRO A 184 18.65 -19.31 12.46
N ILE A 185 18.16 -18.10 12.18
CA ILE A 185 17.81 -17.67 10.81
C ILE A 185 19.05 -17.64 9.93
N SER A 186 20.13 -17.00 10.39
CA SER A 186 21.38 -16.88 9.64
C SER A 186 21.97 -18.25 9.27
N ARG A 187 22.04 -19.18 10.22
CA ARG A 187 22.49 -20.56 9.95
C ARG A 187 21.61 -21.28 8.93
N ARG A 188 20.29 -21.05 8.97
CA ARG A 188 19.35 -21.66 8.02
C ARG A 188 19.38 -21.02 6.63
N LEU A 189 19.75 -19.75 6.53
CA LEU A 189 19.97 -19.08 5.25
C LEU A 189 21.24 -19.60 4.57
N GLN A 190 22.33 -19.80 5.31
CA GLN A 190 23.60 -20.30 4.75
C GLN A 190 23.51 -21.70 4.09
N GLY A 191 22.54 -22.52 4.48
CA GLY A 191 22.36 -23.87 3.96
C GLY A 191 21.46 -23.98 2.72
N ARG A 192 21.06 -22.86 2.10
CA ARG A 192 20.11 -22.87 0.97
C ARG A 192 20.80 -23.08 -0.37
N GLN A 193 20.01 -23.55 -1.34
CA GLN A 193 20.49 -23.82 -2.68
C GLN A 193 20.84 -22.50 -3.38
N LEU A 194 22.08 -22.41 -3.86
CA LEU A 194 22.55 -21.28 -4.65
C LEU A 194 22.03 -21.37 -6.09
N GLY A 195 21.77 -20.22 -6.71
CA GLY A 195 21.36 -20.12 -8.11
C GLY A 195 20.78 -18.74 -8.44
N ASP A 196 20.39 -18.54 -9.69
CA ASP A 196 19.66 -17.35 -10.11
C ASP A 196 18.28 -17.34 -9.45
N THR A 197 17.97 -16.26 -8.73
CA THR A 197 16.72 -16.17 -7.97
C THR A 197 15.52 -16.16 -8.90
N THR A 198 14.67 -17.16 -8.74
CA THR A 198 13.37 -17.28 -9.38
C THR A 198 12.25 -17.10 -8.35
N VAL A 199 11.12 -16.58 -8.80
CA VAL A 199 9.89 -16.40 -8.02
C VAL A 199 8.92 -17.52 -8.36
#